data_AF-A0A8X6J3C9-F1
#
_entry.id   AF-A0A8X6J3C9-F1
#
_cell.length_a   1.000
_cell.length_b   1.000
_cell.length_c   1.000
_cell.angle_alpha   90.00
_cell.angle_beta   90.00
_cell.angle_gamma   90.00
#
_symmetry.space_group_name_H-M   'P 1'
#
loop_
_entity.id
_entity.type
_entity.pdbx_description
1 polymer ?
#
loop_
_entity_poly.entity_id
_entity_poly.type
_entity_poly.pdbx_seq_one_letter_code
_entity_poly.pdbx_strand_id
1 'polypeptide(L)'
;MGFNLDAQGGQNSEYATAVHELGDAFLHRVLRPWLYPDFIFKWTAYGRKFNANIRLVKELTKKVLKEKKLDMIMRSKNGATELFPNESLSERKKRKAFLELLLEHHLKDPSFTEEDVGEEVDVFMFAGHDTTAMSLSWTLYCLGKNPEIQQRVREELDEIFGDDMDRSIGREDLTRLKYLECVIKEALRLYPSAPFIARECKESFTVLDHTVPSGGVCVILICELHQDPESFPEPEKFIPERFFPGNSVGRHPYAYVPFSAGPRNCIGQKFAMMEEKIVLAHILKKFRVTSLDPRDKVVTKPNLTTKNVQPLRLRFEPRNL
;
A
#
# COMPACT_ATOMS: atom_id res chain seq x y z
N MET A 1 3.79 -8.62 9.65
CA MET A 1 5.07 -9.10 10.24
C MET A 1 4.93 -9.83 11.58
N GLY A 2 3.81 -9.72 12.31
CA GLY A 2 3.67 -10.41 13.60
C GLY A 2 4.61 -9.87 14.68
N PHE A 3 4.93 -8.58 14.57
CA PHE A 3 5.84 -7.82 15.41
C PHE A 3 5.14 -6.50 15.75
N ASN A 4 5.21 -6.06 17.01
CA ASN A 4 4.64 -4.78 17.44
C ASN A 4 5.70 -3.68 17.31
N LEU A 5 5.53 -2.80 16.33
CA LEU A 5 6.41 -1.63 16.11
C LEU A 5 6.13 -0.48 17.08
N ASP A 6 5.00 -0.49 17.79
CA ASP A 6 4.51 0.63 18.62
C ASP A 6 4.59 1.99 17.90
N ALA A 7 4.36 1.99 16.59
CA ALA A 7 4.52 3.16 15.73
C ALA A 7 3.58 4.31 16.12
N GLN A 8 2.43 4.00 16.74
CA GLN A 8 1.48 4.98 17.24
C GLN A 8 1.94 5.65 18.54
N GLY A 9 2.77 4.98 19.35
CA GLY A 9 3.41 5.54 20.55
C GLY A 9 4.64 6.41 20.26
N GLY A 10 4.97 6.64 18.98
CA GLY A 10 6.13 7.41 18.54
C GLY A 10 7.45 6.63 18.52
N GLN A 11 7.45 5.38 19.00
CA GLN A 11 8.59 4.48 18.85
C GLN A 11 8.78 4.14 17.36
N ASN A 12 10.02 4.18 16.88
CA ASN A 12 10.38 3.89 15.48
C ASN A 12 9.83 4.89 14.43
N SER A 13 9.43 6.11 14.82
CA SER A 13 9.12 7.20 13.87
C SER A 13 10.29 7.54 12.93
N GLU A 14 11.51 7.27 13.37
CA GLU A 14 12.74 7.36 12.58
C GLU A 14 12.70 6.47 11.34
N TYR A 15 12.09 5.29 11.42
CA TYR A 15 11.96 4.39 10.26
C TYR A 15 11.06 4.98 9.18
N ALA A 16 9.88 5.48 9.56
CA ALA A 16 8.95 6.10 8.60
C ALA A 16 9.58 7.34 7.95
N THR A 17 10.32 8.13 8.73
CA THR A 17 11.09 9.28 8.23
C THR A 17 12.18 8.84 7.26
N ALA A 18 12.97 7.81 7.62
CA ALA A 18 14.03 7.27 6.78
C ALA A 18 13.48 6.76 5.43
N VAL A 19 12.37 6.01 5.46
CA VAL A 19 11.68 5.53 4.24
C VAL A 19 11.27 6.69 3.34
N HIS A 20 10.67 7.75 3.90
CA HIS A 20 10.26 8.91 3.12
C HIS A 20 11.46 9.61 2.44
N GLU A 21 12.54 9.79 3.19
CA GLU A 21 13.76 10.42 2.67
C GLU A 21 14.48 9.53 1.64
N LEU A 22 14.41 8.21 1.76
CA LEU A 22 14.91 7.27 0.76
C LEU A 22 14.15 7.42 -0.57
N GLY A 23 12.83 7.60 -0.52
CA GLY A 23 12.01 7.87 -1.70
C GLY A 23 12.38 9.17 -2.42
N ASP A 24 12.68 10.25 -1.66
CA ASP A 24 13.10 11.53 -2.23
C ASP A 24 14.50 11.41 -2.85
N ALA A 25 15.41 10.72 -2.17
CA ALA A 25 16.77 10.47 -2.67
C ALA A 25 16.77 9.59 -3.93
N PHE A 26 15.88 8.59 -4.01
CA PHE A 26 15.70 7.74 -5.20
C PHE A 26 15.35 8.60 -6.42
N LEU A 27 14.30 9.42 -6.35
CA LEU A 27 13.92 10.29 -7.45
C LEU A 27 14.97 11.35 -7.77
N HIS A 28 15.61 11.90 -6.74
CA HIS A 28 16.71 12.83 -6.93
C HIS A 28 17.82 12.21 -7.79
N ARG A 29 18.14 10.94 -7.53
CA ARG A 29 19.17 10.20 -8.27
C ARG A 29 18.71 9.85 -9.68
N VAL A 30 17.50 9.31 -9.84
CA VAL A 30 16.92 8.94 -11.16
C VAL A 30 16.86 10.13 -12.12
N LEU A 31 16.52 11.32 -11.64
CA LEU A 31 16.41 12.51 -12.50
C LEU A 31 17.76 13.18 -12.84
N ARG A 32 18.88 12.65 -12.33
CA ARG A 32 20.20 13.29 -12.46
C ARG A 32 21.25 12.27 -12.89
N PRO A 33 21.46 12.10 -14.20
CA PRO A 33 22.39 11.11 -14.74
C PRO A 33 23.83 11.21 -14.18
N TRP A 34 24.28 12.42 -13.80
CA TRP A 34 25.59 12.62 -13.17
C TRP A 34 25.72 12.00 -11.76
N LEU A 35 24.61 11.60 -11.14
CA LEU A 35 24.58 10.85 -9.88
C LEU A 35 24.43 9.33 -10.08
N TYR A 36 24.43 8.83 -11.32
CA TYR A 36 24.34 7.39 -11.58
C TYR A 36 25.60 6.64 -11.13
N PRO A 37 26.83 7.15 -11.35
CA PRO A 37 28.02 6.48 -10.83
C PRO A 37 27.99 6.42 -9.30
N ASP A 38 28.02 5.21 -8.75
CA ASP A 38 27.92 4.96 -7.31
C ASP A 38 28.95 5.74 -6.49
N PHE A 39 30.18 5.85 -6.99
CA PHE A 39 31.24 6.55 -6.29
C PHE A 39 30.91 8.05 -6.15
N ILE A 40 30.42 8.70 -7.22
CA ILE A 40 30.01 10.11 -7.19
C ILE A 40 28.87 10.29 -6.19
N PHE A 41 27.83 9.45 -6.30
CA PHE A 41 26.66 9.55 -5.42
C PHE A 41 27.07 9.43 -3.95
N LYS A 42 27.86 8.40 -3.59
CA LYS A 42 28.33 8.15 -2.22
C LYS A 42 29.11 9.33 -1.63
N TRP A 43 29.79 10.12 -2.46
CA TRP A 43 30.57 11.29 -2.05
C TRP A 43 29.75 12.57 -1.89
N THR A 44 28.50 12.59 -2.40
CA THR A 44 27.59 13.72 -2.19
C THR A 44 26.98 13.72 -0.78
N ALA A 45 26.49 14.87 -0.33
CA ALA A 45 25.71 14.96 0.91
C ALA A 45 24.43 14.09 0.84
N TYR A 46 23.77 14.07 -0.32
CA TYR A 46 22.60 13.22 -0.57
C TYR A 46 22.91 11.73 -0.45
N GLY A 47 24.00 11.25 -1.04
CA GLY A 47 24.38 9.83 -0.96
C GLY A 47 24.82 9.42 0.45
N ARG A 48 25.49 10.30 1.20
CA ARG A 48 25.78 10.05 2.63
C ARG A 48 24.50 9.90 3.45
N LYS A 49 23.53 10.78 3.24
CA LYS A 49 22.21 10.72 3.90
C LYS A 49 21.42 9.46 3.51
N PHE A 50 21.38 9.14 2.21
CA PHE A 50 20.79 7.90 1.70
C PHE A 50 21.40 6.67 2.39
N ASN A 51 22.73 6.56 2.45
CA ASN A 51 23.39 5.44 3.11
C ASN A 51 23.14 5.38 4.63
N ALA A 52 22.97 6.53 5.30
CA ALA A 52 22.59 6.56 6.71
C ALA A 52 21.17 6.01 6.90
N ASN A 53 20.22 6.43 6.05
CA ASN A 53 18.83 5.95 6.11
C ASN A 53 18.71 4.46 5.77
N ILE A 54 19.49 3.96 4.80
CA ILE A 54 19.58 2.52 4.53
C ILE A 54 20.06 1.75 5.76
N ARG A 55 21.04 2.28 6.51
CA ARG A 55 21.49 1.63 7.75
C ARG A 55 20.38 1.57 8.80
N LEU A 56 19.64 2.65 9.01
CA LEU A 56 18.51 2.69 9.93
C LEU A 56 17.42 1.66 9.57
N VAL A 57 17.05 1.58 8.29
CA VAL A 57 16.09 0.57 7.80
C VAL A 57 16.60 -0.84 8.08
N LYS A 58 17.86 -1.14 7.70
CA LYS A 58 18.47 -2.45 7.93
C LYS A 58 18.60 -2.82 9.42
N GLU A 59 18.85 -1.85 10.28
CA GLU A 59 18.92 -2.06 11.73
C GLU A 59 17.56 -2.47 12.31
N LEU A 60 16.48 -1.80 11.88
CA LEU A 60 15.13 -2.20 12.28
C LEU A 60 14.81 -3.61 11.80
N THR A 61 15.13 -3.94 10.56
CA THR A 61 14.90 -5.29 10.01
C THR A 61 15.66 -6.35 10.79
N LYS A 62 16.93 -6.11 11.13
CA LYS A 62 17.70 -7.01 12.01
C LYS A 62 17.04 -7.18 13.38
N LYS A 63 16.51 -6.10 13.97
CA LYS A 63 15.77 -6.17 15.24
C LYS A 63 14.52 -7.03 15.12
N VAL A 64 13.71 -6.81 14.09
CA VAL A 64 12.49 -7.59 13.81
C VAL A 64 12.81 -9.07 13.61
N LEU A 65 13.85 -9.40 12.83
CA LEU A 65 14.31 -10.77 12.61
C LEU A 65 14.75 -11.44 13.91
N LYS A 66 15.58 -10.75 14.71
CA LYS A 66 16.09 -11.27 15.98
C LYS A 66 14.96 -11.57 16.97
N GLU A 67 14.06 -10.62 17.17
CA GLU A 67 12.92 -10.80 18.07
C GLU A 67 12.00 -11.93 17.60
N LYS A 68 11.75 -12.03 16.29
CA LYS A 68 10.89 -13.09 15.77
C LYS A 68 11.52 -14.49 15.91
N LYS A 69 12.82 -14.61 15.66
CA LYS A 69 13.57 -15.86 15.90
C LYS A 69 13.51 -16.26 17.38
N LEU A 70 13.66 -15.31 18.30
CA LEU A 70 13.54 -15.56 19.74
C LEU A 70 12.12 -16.03 20.12
N ASP A 71 11.07 -15.38 19.62
CA ASP A 71 9.67 -15.79 19.81
C ASP A 71 9.43 -17.22 19.31
N MET A 72 9.93 -17.57 18.11
CA MET A 72 9.81 -18.94 17.57
C MET A 72 10.53 -19.98 18.44
N ILE A 73 11.74 -19.67 18.95
CA ILE A 73 12.48 -20.57 19.85
C ILE A 73 11.75 -20.74 21.18
N MET A 74 11.23 -19.65 21.76
CA MET A 74 10.46 -19.72 23.01
C MET A 74 9.20 -20.56 22.85
N ARG A 75 8.47 -20.40 21.74
CA ARG A 75 7.28 -21.24 21.42
C ARG A 75 7.64 -22.71 21.23
N SER A 76 8.79 -23.00 20.62
CA SER A 76 9.28 -24.37 20.44
C SER A 76 9.71 -25.02 21.76
N LYS A 77 10.23 -24.24 22.72
CA LYS A 77 10.65 -24.75 24.05
C LYS A 77 9.48 -24.90 25.02
N ASN A 78 8.47 -24.03 24.95
CA ASN A 78 7.37 -23.99 25.91
C ASN A 78 6.17 -24.88 25.55
N GLY A 79 6.23 -25.70 24.49
CA GLY A 79 5.16 -26.64 24.16
C GLY A 79 3.78 -25.97 24.04
N ALA A 80 3.62 -25.02 23.10
CA ALA A 80 2.34 -24.52 22.58
C ALA A 80 1.14 -24.43 23.57
N THR A 81 1.27 -23.66 24.64
CA THR A 81 0.16 -23.20 25.52
C THR A 81 0.67 -21.87 26.08
N GLU A 82 0.13 -20.67 25.90
CA GLU A 82 -1.22 -20.10 25.77
C GLU A 82 -1.05 -18.69 25.18
N LEU A 83 -1.98 -18.20 24.35
CA LEU A 83 -2.13 -16.75 24.09
C LEU A 83 -3.47 -16.35 23.43
N PHE A 84 -4.33 -17.31 23.05
CA PHE A 84 -5.69 -17.03 22.56
C PHE A 84 -6.67 -18.10 23.11
N PRO A 85 -7.65 -17.75 23.98
CA PRO A 85 -8.44 -18.75 24.71
C PRO A 85 -9.47 -19.55 23.88
N ASN A 86 -9.71 -19.21 22.61
CA ASN A 86 -10.92 -19.69 21.89
C ASN A 86 -10.69 -20.30 20.50
N GLU A 87 -9.51 -20.85 20.18
CA GLU A 87 -9.33 -21.59 18.91
C GLU A 87 -8.94 -23.05 19.12
N SER A 88 -9.63 -23.95 18.40
CA SER A 88 -9.48 -25.40 18.54
C SER A 88 -8.10 -25.91 18.06
N LEU A 89 -7.65 -27.08 18.53
CA LEU A 89 -6.35 -27.65 18.17
C LEU A 89 -6.20 -28.00 16.68
N SER A 90 -7.30 -28.29 15.96
CA SER A 90 -7.26 -28.52 14.49
C SER A 90 -7.01 -27.23 13.72
N GLU A 91 -7.51 -26.13 14.29
CA GLU A 91 -7.27 -24.78 13.84
C GLU A 91 -5.83 -24.35 14.12
N ARG A 92 -5.10 -24.85 15.12
CA ARG A 92 -3.68 -24.47 15.33
C ARG A 92 -2.70 -24.87 14.22
N LYS A 93 -3.10 -25.70 13.25
CA LYS A 93 -2.36 -25.84 11.97
C LYS A 93 -2.52 -24.60 11.06
N LYS A 94 -3.25 -23.56 11.49
CA LYS A 94 -3.65 -22.32 10.81
C LYS A 94 -2.47 -21.40 10.48
N ARG A 95 -2.48 -20.92 9.23
CA ARG A 95 -2.03 -19.62 8.72
C ARG A 95 -0.93 -18.94 9.54
N LYS A 96 0.31 -19.27 9.19
CA LYS A 96 1.52 -18.63 9.71
C LYS A 96 1.63 -17.18 9.23
N ALA A 97 2.26 -16.32 10.04
CA ALA A 97 2.59 -14.98 9.59
C ALA A 97 3.65 -15.03 8.47
N PHE A 98 3.68 -14.03 7.59
CA PHE A 98 4.63 -13.98 6.46
C PHE A 98 6.09 -14.22 6.88
N LEU A 99 6.57 -13.52 7.91
CA LEU A 99 7.94 -13.68 8.39
C LEU A 99 8.23 -15.09 8.94
N GLU A 100 7.25 -15.75 9.56
CA GLU A 100 7.41 -17.13 10.02
C GLU A 100 7.58 -18.08 8.83
N LEU A 101 6.86 -17.84 7.74
CA LEU A 101 7.00 -18.64 6.50
C LEU A 101 8.40 -18.48 5.89
N LEU A 102 8.93 -17.25 5.83
CA LEU A 102 10.28 -17.00 5.32
C LEU A 102 11.36 -17.68 6.16
N LEU A 103 11.27 -17.53 7.48
CA LEU A 103 12.23 -18.15 8.41
C LEU A 103 12.19 -19.68 8.33
N GLU A 104 11.00 -20.28 8.24
CA GLU A 104 10.88 -21.73 8.05
C GLU A 104 11.43 -22.22 6.73
N HIS A 105 11.30 -21.43 5.65
CA HIS A 105 11.86 -21.79 4.36
C HIS A 105 13.40 -21.75 4.42
N HIS A 106 13.97 -20.68 4.97
CA HIS A 106 15.42 -20.56 5.21
C HIS A 106 15.99 -21.73 6.03
N LEU A 107 15.25 -22.18 7.05
CA LEU A 107 15.66 -23.33 7.86
C LEU A 107 15.60 -24.68 7.12
N LYS A 108 14.78 -24.80 6.06
CA LYS A 108 14.65 -26.02 5.25
C LYS A 108 15.57 -26.04 4.05
N ASP A 109 15.82 -24.87 3.47
CA ASP A 109 16.63 -24.69 2.28
C ASP A 109 17.69 -23.62 2.53
N PRO A 110 18.95 -24.02 2.82
CA PRO A 110 20.06 -23.10 3.06
C PRO A 110 20.41 -22.21 1.86
N SER A 111 19.90 -22.49 0.65
CA SER A 111 20.10 -21.61 -0.52
C SER A 111 19.33 -20.30 -0.42
N PHE A 112 18.24 -20.26 0.35
CA PHE A 112 17.55 -19.03 0.73
C PHE A 112 18.17 -18.53 2.03
N THR A 113 19.04 -17.54 1.94
CA THR A 113 19.91 -17.10 3.04
C THR A 113 19.19 -16.20 4.04
N GLU A 114 19.79 -15.95 5.21
CA GLU A 114 19.26 -14.97 6.16
C GLU A 114 19.29 -13.55 5.59
N GLU A 115 20.24 -13.24 4.70
CA GLU A 115 20.26 -11.96 3.99
C GLU A 115 19.04 -11.84 3.08
N ASP A 116 18.71 -12.88 2.31
CA ASP A 116 17.51 -12.91 1.46
C ASP A 116 16.22 -12.74 2.28
N VAL A 117 16.13 -13.38 3.46
CA VAL A 117 15.01 -13.17 4.40
C VAL A 117 14.92 -11.71 4.83
N GLY A 118 16.06 -11.08 5.13
CA GLY A 118 16.13 -9.68 5.50
C GLY A 118 15.69 -8.75 4.38
N GLU A 119 16.11 -9.00 3.15
CA GLU A 119 15.72 -8.21 1.99
C GLU A 119 14.21 -8.31 1.71
N GLU A 120 13.63 -9.51 1.82
CA GLU A 120 12.17 -9.68 1.71
C GLU A 120 11.42 -8.95 2.84
N VAL A 121 11.95 -8.93 4.07
CA VAL A 121 11.37 -8.15 5.16
C VAL A 121 11.42 -6.64 4.86
N ASP A 122 12.55 -6.12 4.38
CA ASP A 122 12.70 -4.71 3.99
C ASP A 122 11.63 -4.32 2.96
N VAL A 123 11.48 -5.13 1.91
CA VAL A 123 10.51 -4.90 0.82
C VAL A 123 9.08 -4.91 1.35
N PHE A 124 8.68 -5.92 2.11
CA PHE A 124 7.30 -6.04 2.59
C PHE A 124 6.97 -5.04 3.70
N MET A 125 7.95 -4.65 4.54
CA MET A 125 7.75 -3.59 5.52
C MET A 125 7.51 -2.26 4.82
N PHE A 126 8.24 -1.92 3.76
CA PHE A 126 7.96 -0.73 2.96
C PHE A 126 6.62 -0.83 2.21
N ALA A 127 6.50 -1.82 1.34
CA ALA A 127 5.38 -1.95 0.40
C ALA A 127 4.03 -2.11 1.12
N GLY A 128 4.02 -2.79 2.26
CA GLY A 128 2.79 -3.07 3.00
C GLY A 128 2.20 -1.90 3.79
N HIS A 129 2.94 -0.80 4.01
CA HIS A 129 2.43 0.34 4.79
C HIS A 129 2.41 1.66 4.01
N ASP A 130 3.46 1.98 3.25
CA ASP A 130 3.54 3.30 2.59
C ASP A 130 2.50 3.39 1.47
N THR A 131 2.23 2.29 0.75
CA THR A 131 1.24 2.26 -0.33
C THR A 131 -0.21 2.35 0.16
N THR A 132 -0.55 1.64 1.25
CA THR A 132 -1.90 1.64 1.84
C THR A 132 -2.17 2.95 2.58
N ALA A 133 -1.16 3.52 3.26
CA ALA A 133 -1.27 4.85 3.87
C ALA A 133 -1.62 5.93 2.82
N MET A 134 -1.03 5.87 1.62
CA MET A 134 -1.39 6.78 0.53
C MET A 134 -2.80 6.52 0.02
N SER A 135 -3.19 5.26 -0.21
CA SER A 135 -4.56 4.91 -0.66
C SER A 135 -5.62 5.44 0.32
N LEU A 136 -5.41 5.21 1.62
CA LEU A 136 -6.28 5.70 2.70
C LEU A 136 -6.38 7.23 2.69
N SER A 137 -5.23 7.92 2.63
CA SER A 137 -5.17 9.39 2.65
C SER A 137 -5.91 10.01 1.47
N TRP A 138 -5.68 9.48 0.25
CA TRP A 138 -6.35 9.94 -0.96
C TRP A 138 -7.84 9.60 -0.98
N THR A 139 -8.22 8.43 -0.47
CA THR A 139 -9.63 8.05 -0.35
C THR A 139 -10.38 8.98 0.61
N LEU A 140 -9.80 9.26 1.79
CA LEU A 140 -10.37 10.21 2.74
C LEU A 140 -10.46 11.62 2.17
N TYR A 141 -9.45 12.06 1.41
CA TYR A 141 -9.49 13.33 0.69
C TYR A 141 -10.63 13.38 -0.34
N CYS A 142 -10.80 12.35 -1.15
CA CYS A 142 -11.88 12.29 -2.13
C CYS A 142 -13.25 12.28 -1.45
N LEU A 143 -13.44 11.48 -0.39
CA LEU A 143 -14.68 11.46 0.39
C LEU A 143 -14.99 12.80 1.05
N GLY A 144 -13.98 13.48 1.59
CA GLY A 144 -14.14 14.79 2.21
C GLY A 144 -14.45 15.91 1.20
N LYS A 145 -14.21 15.69 -0.10
CA LYS A 145 -14.60 16.60 -1.19
C LYS A 145 -15.99 16.31 -1.77
N ASN A 146 -16.51 15.10 -1.57
CA ASN A 146 -17.74 14.60 -2.19
C ASN A 146 -18.72 14.12 -1.10
N PRO A 147 -19.40 15.05 -0.40
CA PRO A 147 -20.25 14.72 0.75
C PRO A 147 -21.41 13.76 0.41
N GLU A 148 -21.96 13.84 -0.80
CA GLU A 148 -23.00 12.93 -1.31
C GLU A 148 -22.50 11.50 -1.50
N ILE A 149 -21.27 11.32 -2.00
CA ILE A 149 -20.64 10.00 -2.09
C ILE A 149 -20.34 9.45 -0.70
N GLN A 150 -19.83 10.30 0.20
CA GLN A 150 -19.60 9.92 1.59
C GLN A 150 -20.89 9.51 2.30
N GLN A 151 -22.01 10.18 2.03
CA GLN A 151 -23.30 9.83 2.58
C GLN A 151 -23.77 8.45 2.11
N ARG A 152 -23.57 8.10 0.83
CA ARG A 152 -23.90 6.76 0.32
C ARG A 152 -23.04 5.65 0.89
N VAL A 153 -21.76 5.93 1.19
CA VAL A 153 -20.93 4.98 1.95
C VAL A 153 -21.48 4.80 3.36
N ARG A 154 -21.99 5.85 4.00
CA ARG A 154 -22.62 5.72 5.32
C ARG A 154 -23.90 4.91 5.27
N GLU A 155 -24.75 5.13 4.28
CA GLU A 155 -25.96 4.32 4.09
C GLU A 155 -25.62 2.83 3.95
N GLU A 156 -24.57 2.49 3.18
CA GLU A 156 -24.05 1.11 3.11
C GLU A 156 -23.59 0.59 4.48
N LEU A 157 -22.87 1.41 5.26
CA LEU A 157 -22.42 1.02 6.60
C LEU A 157 -23.61 0.83 7.55
N ASP A 158 -24.59 1.72 7.53
CA ASP A 158 -25.78 1.65 8.38
C ASP A 158 -26.61 0.40 8.05
N GLU A 159 -26.72 0.01 6.77
CA GLU A 159 -27.37 -1.25 6.37
C GLU A 159 -26.60 -2.51 6.84
N ILE A 160 -25.27 -2.43 6.94
CA ILE A 160 -24.42 -3.57 7.34
C ILE A 160 -24.37 -3.75 8.85
N PHE A 161 -24.31 -2.65 9.59
CA PHE A 161 -24.04 -2.64 11.03
C PHE A 161 -25.30 -2.36 11.86
N GLY A 162 -26.33 -1.71 11.29
CA GLY A 162 -27.56 -1.35 12.01
C GLY A 162 -27.24 -0.56 13.27
N ASP A 163 -27.83 -0.97 14.39
CA ASP A 163 -27.62 -0.34 15.70
C ASP A 163 -26.28 -0.71 16.35
N ASP A 164 -25.56 -1.73 15.84
CA ASP A 164 -24.30 -2.21 16.40
C ASP A 164 -23.08 -1.60 15.69
N MET A 165 -22.92 -0.29 15.88
CA MET A 165 -21.83 0.48 15.26
C MET A 165 -20.47 0.29 15.96
N ASP A 166 -20.41 -0.42 17.08
CA ASP A 166 -19.14 -0.72 17.76
C ASP A 166 -18.65 -2.15 17.53
N ARG A 167 -19.45 -3.06 16.94
CA ARG A 167 -18.95 -4.39 16.57
C ARG A 167 -17.77 -4.33 15.60
N SER A 168 -16.86 -5.27 15.81
CA SER A 168 -15.75 -5.57 14.92
C SER A 168 -16.24 -5.96 13.53
N ILE A 169 -15.50 -5.52 12.51
CA ILE A 169 -15.78 -5.86 11.10
C ILE A 169 -15.29 -7.28 10.82
N GLY A 170 -16.22 -8.19 10.52
CA GLY A 170 -15.95 -9.57 10.16
C GLY A 170 -15.66 -9.76 8.68
N ARG A 171 -15.26 -10.98 8.29
CA ARG A 171 -14.99 -11.32 6.89
C ARG A 171 -16.21 -11.18 5.99
N GLU A 172 -17.38 -11.55 6.50
CA GLU A 172 -18.64 -11.47 5.75
C GLU A 172 -19.00 -10.01 5.44
N ASP A 173 -18.80 -9.10 6.39
CA ASP A 173 -19.03 -7.66 6.20
C ASP A 173 -18.16 -7.09 5.07
N LEU A 174 -16.90 -7.52 4.96
CA LEU A 174 -16.00 -7.07 3.88
C LEU A 174 -16.52 -7.39 2.49
N THR A 175 -17.30 -8.46 2.33
CA THR A 175 -17.93 -8.83 1.06
C THR A 175 -19.17 -7.98 0.75
N ARG A 176 -19.76 -7.36 1.78
CA ARG A 176 -20.92 -6.48 1.69
C ARG A 176 -20.54 -5.02 1.43
N LEU A 177 -19.34 -4.58 1.84
CA LEU A 177 -18.76 -3.25 1.57
C LEU A 177 -18.41 -3.06 0.08
N LYS A 178 -19.42 -3.04 -0.78
CA LYS A 178 -19.30 -3.01 -2.25
C LYS A 178 -19.12 -1.59 -2.77
N TYR A 179 -19.90 -0.66 -2.25
CA TYR A 179 -19.82 0.75 -2.64
C TYR A 179 -18.55 1.40 -2.08
N LEU A 180 -18.18 1.12 -0.82
CA LEU A 180 -16.88 1.52 -0.28
C LEU A 180 -15.72 0.97 -1.13
N GLU A 181 -15.82 -0.25 -1.64
CA GLU A 181 -14.82 -0.79 -2.58
C GLU A 181 -14.73 0.03 -3.87
N CYS A 182 -15.88 0.45 -4.42
CA CYS A 182 -15.93 1.29 -5.61
C CYS A 182 -15.29 2.66 -5.36
N VAL A 183 -15.52 3.24 -4.18
CA VAL A 183 -14.91 4.50 -3.74
C VAL A 183 -13.39 4.37 -3.64
N ILE A 184 -12.88 3.32 -3.01
CA ILE A 184 -11.43 3.04 -2.94
C ILE A 184 -10.84 2.91 -4.35
N LYS A 185 -11.52 2.18 -5.24
CA LYS A 185 -11.04 2.00 -6.61
C LYS A 185 -11.00 3.31 -7.40
N GLU A 186 -12.02 4.16 -7.26
CA GLU A 186 -12.02 5.47 -7.93
C GLU A 186 -10.96 6.41 -7.33
N ALA A 187 -10.67 6.30 -6.03
CA ALA A 187 -9.59 7.06 -5.42
C ALA A 187 -8.22 6.61 -5.97
N LEU A 188 -8.00 5.30 -6.10
CA LEU A 188 -6.80 4.74 -6.71
C LEU A 188 -6.69 5.01 -8.22
N ARG A 189 -7.81 5.25 -8.92
CA ARG A 189 -7.80 5.71 -10.31
C ARG A 189 -7.27 7.14 -10.42
N LEU A 190 -7.80 8.05 -9.59
CA LEU A 190 -7.39 9.46 -9.61
C LEU A 190 -5.99 9.67 -8.99
N TYR A 191 -5.69 8.92 -7.93
CA TYR A 191 -4.49 9.06 -7.12
C TYR A 191 -3.88 7.68 -6.85
N PRO A 192 -3.31 7.01 -7.88
CA PRO A 192 -2.72 5.69 -7.72
C PRO A 192 -1.57 5.73 -6.72
N SER A 193 -1.55 4.84 -5.73
CA SER A 193 -0.47 4.79 -4.74
C SER A 193 0.91 4.63 -5.40
N ALA A 194 1.00 3.84 -6.48
CA ALA A 194 2.19 3.75 -7.33
C ALA A 194 1.91 4.41 -8.70
N PRO A 195 2.43 5.63 -8.97
CA PRO A 195 2.04 6.40 -10.16
C PRO A 195 2.66 5.88 -11.46
N PHE A 196 3.77 5.13 -11.38
CA PHE A 196 4.40 4.51 -12.52
C PHE A 196 5.16 3.24 -12.12
N ILE A 197 5.40 2.36 -13.08
CA ILE A 197 6.27 1.18 -12.94
C ILE A 197 7.21 1.10 -14.15
N ALA A 198 8.40 0.54 -13.97
CA ALA A 198 9.37 0.35 -15.04
C ALA A 198 9.69 -1.13 -15.27
N ARG A 199 10.05 -1.48 -16.50
CA ARG A 199 10.49 -2.82 -16.92
C ARG A 199 11.67 -2.69 -17.86
N GLU A 200 12.71 -3.47 -17.62
CA GLU A 200 13.74 -3.74 -18.62
C GLU A 200 13.27 -4.90 -19.51
N CYS A 201 13.29 -4.68 -20.81
CA CYS A 201 12.81 -5.63 -21.81
C CYS A 201 13.94 -6.59 -22.15
N LYS A 202 13.79 -7.86 -21.74
CA LYS A 202 14.84 -8.87 -21.97
C LYS A 202 14.90 -9.33 -23.43
N GLU A 203 13.79 -9.24 -24.14
CA GLU A 203 13.66 -9.62 -25.54
C GLU A 203 13.04 -8.47 -26.32
N SER A 204 13.41 -8.33 -27.59
CA SER A 204 12.79 -7.34 -28.48
C SER A 204 11.35 -7.76 -28.77
N PHE A 205 10.42 -6.82 -28.73
CA PHE A 205 9.02 -7.06 -29.07
C PHE A 205 8.42 -5.87 -29.81
N THR A 206 7.35 -6.12 -30.55
CA THR A 206 6.61 -5.07 -31.25
C THR A 206 5.33 -4.76 -30.50
N VAL A 207 5.07 -3.48 -30.26
CA VAL A 207 3.82 -2.95 -29.71
C VAL A 207 3.28 -1.90 -30.67
N LEU A 208 2.05 -2.09 -31.13
CA LEU A 208 1.51 -1.35 -32.28
C LEU A 208 2.48 -1.46 -33.47
N ASP A 209 2.92 -0.34 -34.04
CA ASP A 209 3.87 -0.29 -35.15
C ASP A 209 5.31 0.05 -34.69
N HIS A 210 5.60 -0.12 -33.40
CA HIS A 210 6.89 0.22 -32.81
C HIS A 210 7.60 -1.01 -32.24
N THR A 211 8.87 -1.18 -32.63
CA THR A 211 9.73 -2.22 -32.05
C THR A 211 10.51 -1.66 -30.86
N VAL A 212 10.31 -2.28 -29.70
CA VAL A 212 11.13 -2.03 -28.51
C VAL A 212 12.27 -3.05 -28.52
N PRO A 213 13.55 -2.62 -28.52
CA PRO A 213 14.67 -3.53 -28.50
C PRO A 213 14.89 -4.17 -27.13
N SER A 214 15.51 -5.34 -27.11
CA SER A 214 16.11 -5.92 -25.91
C SER A 214 17.08 -4.93 -25.23
N GLY A 215 17.05 -4.87 -23.89
CA GLY A 215 17.75 -3.88 -23.06
C GLY A 215 17.01 -2.53 -22.94
N GLY A 216 15.94 -2.32 -23.72
CA GLY A 216 15.10 -1.13 -23.58
C GLY A 216 14.38 -1.07 -22.24
N VAL A 217 14.15 0.13 -21.71
CA VAL A 217 13.38 0.34 -20.48
C VAL A 217 12.00 0.92 -20.83
N CYS A 218 10.95 0.16 -20.57
CA CYS A 218 9.57 0.61 -20.69
C CYS A 218 9.08 1.16 -19.35
N VAL A 219 8.62 2.42 -19.36
CA VAL A 219 7.97 3.05 -18.21
C VAL A 219 6.46 3.13 -18.47
N ILE A 220 5.67 2.53 -17.60
CA ILE A 220 4.21 2.54 -17.65
C ILE A 220 3.73 3.61 -16.67
N LEU A 221 3.19 4.70 -17.21
CA LEU A 221 2.62 5.80 -16.44
C LEU A 221 1.18 5.45 -16.05
N ILE A 222 1.03 4.81 -14.88
CA ILE A 222 -0.28 4.37 -14.35
C ILE A 222 -1.18 5.60 -14.12
N CYS A 223 -0.61 6.70 -13.63
CA CYS A 223 -1.35 7.95 -13.43
C CYS A 223 -1.98 8.48 -14.74
N GLU A 224 -1.27 8.42 -15.86
CA GLU A 224 -1.80 8.87 -17.16
C GLU A 224 -2.80 7.86 -17.73
N LEU A 225 -2.46 6.56 -17.65
CA LEU A 225 -3.33 5.47 -18.10
C LEU A 225 -4.72 5.52 -17.43
N HIS A 226 -4.78 5.87 -16.13
CA HIS A 226 -6.03 5.96 -15.38
C HIS A 226 -6.82 7.25 -15.65
N GLN A 227 -6.23 8.20 -16.38
CA GLN A 227 -6.85 9.45 -16.82
C GLN A 227 -7.23 9.42 -18.31
N ASP A 228 -6.98 8.32 -19.01
CA ASP A 228 -7.36 8.14 -20.41
C ASP A 228 -8.90 8.29 -20.58
N PRO A 229 -9.38 9.31 -21.32
CA PRO A 229 -10.81 9.56 -21.49
C PRO A 229 -11.51 8.47 -22.33
N GLU A 230 -10.78 7.69 -23.14
CA GLU A 230 -11.37 6.56 -23.86
C GLU A 230 -11.77 5.44 -22.90
N SER A 231 -10.92 5.17 -21.91
CA SER A 231 -11.17 4.19 -20.86
C SER A 231 -12.07 4.72 -19.73
N PHE A 232 -11.98 6.02 -19.44
CA PHE A 232 -12.67 6.70 -18.33
C PHE A 232 -13.25 8.06 -18.77
N PRO A 233 -14.46 8.09 -19.36
CA PRO A 233 -15.11 9.34 -19.76
C PRO A 233 -15.25 10.31 -18.60
N GLU A 234 -14.99 11.60 -18.81
CA GLU A 234 -14.90 12.61 -17.72
C GLU A 234 -13.84 12.23 -16.67
N PRO A 235 -12.56 12.04 -17.08
CA PRO A 235 -11.53 11.37 -16.29
C PRO A 235 -11.21 12.10 -14.99
N GLU A 236 -11.45 13.40 -14.91
CA GLU A 236 -11.19 14.20 -13.71
C GLU A 236 -12.28 14.09 -12.63
N LYS A 237 -13.49 13.61 -12.98
CA LYS A 237 -14.59 13.48 -12.03
C LYS A 237 -14.43 12.22 -11.17
N PHE A 238 -14.72 12.36 -9.88
CA PHE A 238 -14.75 11.26 -8.93
C PHE A 238 -16.10 10.54 -9.01
N ILE A 239 -16.16 9.42 -9.73
CA ILE A 239 -17.38 8.64 -9.98
C ILE A 239 -17.15 7.17 -9.57
N PRO A 240 -17.43 6.79 -8.32
CA PRO A 240 -17.30 5.41 -7.84
C PRO A 240 -18.05 4.38 -8.69
N GLU A 241 -19.20 4.77 -9.25
CA GLU A 241 -20.10 3.92 -10.05
C GLU A 241 -19.39 3.26 -11.24
N ARG A 242 -18.28 3.82 -11.73
CA ARG A 242 -17.46 3.22 -12.79
C ARG A 242 -17.05 1.79 -12.46
N PHE A 243 -16.91 1.46 -11.18
CA PHE A 243 -16.45 0.17 -10.70
C PHE A 243 -17.58 -0.76 -10.24
N PHE A 244 -18.85 -0.38 -10.44
CA PHE A 244 -19.91 -1.36 -10.36
C PHE A 244 -19.71 -2.44 -11.43
N PRO A 245 -20.05 -3.72 -11.13
CA PRO A 245 -19.84 -4.82 -12.06
C PRO A 245 -20.43 -4.57 -13.46
N GLY A 246 -21.65 -4.02 -13.53
CA GLY A 246 -22.31 -3.70 -14.80
C GLY A 246 -21.62 -2.60 -15.61
N ASN A 247 -21.00 -1.62 -14.95
CA ASN A 247 -20.35 -0.47 -15.58
C ASN A 247 -18.89 -0.74 -15.97
N SER A 248 -18.35 -1.89 -15.59
CA SER A 248 -17.00 -2.33 -15.94
C SER A 248 -16.97 -3.31 -17.12
N VAL A 249 -18.15 -3.74 -17.59
CA VAL A 249 -18.27 -4.64 -18.75
C VAL A 249 -17.71 -3.93 -19.99
N GLY A 250 -16.83 -4.62 -20.72
CA GLY A 250 -16.19 -4.08 -21.92
C GLY A 250 -14.97 -3.18 -21.69
N ARG A 251 -14.65 -2.81 -20.44
CA ARG A 251 -13.41 -2.08 -20.14
C ARG A 251 -12.20 -3.00 -20.39
N HIS A 252 -11.18 -2.47 -21.07
CA HIS A 252 -9.97 -3.23 -21.31
C HIS A 252 -9.33 -3.70 -19.98
N PRO A 253 -8.91 -4.97 -19.83
CA PRO A 253 -8.39 -5.49 -18.56
C PRO A 253 -7.16 -4.75 -18.01
N TYR A 254 -6.40 -4.09 -18.88
CA TYR A 254 -5.23 -3.29 -18.52
C TYR A 254 -5.51 -1.79 -18.39
N ALA A 255 -6.75 -1.31 -18.59
CA ALA A 255 -7.08 0.11 -18.39
C ALA A 255 -7.04 0.53 -16.91
N TYR A 256 -7.27 -0.41 -15.99
CA TYR A 256 -7.26 -0.16 -14.55
C TYR A 256 -6.31 -1.12 -13.83
N VAL A 257 -5.08 -0.67 -13.60
CA VAL A 257 -3.99 -1.47 -13.00
C VAL A 257 -3.30 -0.80 -11.79
N PRO A 258 -4.04 -0.33 -10.76
CA PRO A 258 -3.44 0.28 -9.57
C PRO A 258 -2.54 -0.67 -8.78
N PHE A 259 -2.76 -1.98 -8.94
CA PHE A 259 -1.98 -3.07 -8.34
C PHE A 259 -1.10 -3.78 -9.36
N SER A 260 -0.78 -3.14 -10.49
CA SER A 260 -0.14 -3.77 -11.65
C SER A 260 -0.97 -4.95 -12.20
N ALA A 261 -0.44 -5.68 -13.17
CA ALA A 261 -1.08 -6.84 -13.78
C ALA A 261 -0.04 -7.89 -14.22
N GLY A 262 -0.51 -9.09 -14.59
CA GLY A 262 0.34 -10.19 -15.04
C GLY A 262 1.15 -10.85 -13.91
N PRO A 263 2.27 -11.54 -14.24
CA PRO A 263 3.03 -12.35 -13.27
C PRO A 263 3.79 -11.51 -12.22
N ARG A 264 3.87 -10.19 -12.40
CA ARG A 264 4.48 -9.24 -11.46
C ARG A 264 3.42 -8.24 -10.96
N ASN A 265 2.20 -8.72 -10.74
CA ASN A 265 1.16 -7.97 -10.05
C ASN A 265 1.45 -7.90 -8.53
N CYS A 266 0.71 -7.05 -7.82
CA CYS A 266 0.88 -6.89 -6.39
C CYS A 266 0.39 -8.12 -5.62
N ILE A 267 1.32 -8.82 -4.98
CA ILE A 267 1.01 -9.95 -4.08
C ILE A 267 0.12 -9.54 -2.89
N GLY A 268 0.23 -8.28 -2.46
CA GLY A 268 -0.52 -7.70 -1.34
C GLY A 268 -1.91 -7.18 -1.68
N GLN A 269 -2.37 -7.24 -2.93
CA GLN A 269 -3.62 -6.59 -3.36
C GLN A 269 -4.84 -6.96 -2.49
N LYS A 270 -5.03 -8.25 -2.19
CA LYS A 270 -6.16 -8.69 -1.35
C LYS A 270 -6.02 -8.24 0.10
N PHE A 271 -4.79 -8.15 0.60
CA PHE A 271 -4.52 -7.66 1.94
C PHE A 271 -4.80 -6.16 2.04
N ALA A 272 -4.28 -5.37 1.09
CA ALA A 272 -4.50 -3.92 1.00
C ALA A 272 -5.98 -3.58 0.92
N MET A 273 -6.74 -4.18 0.01
CA MET A 273 -8.19 -3.92 -0.11
C MET A 273 -8.97 -4.26 1.17
N MET A 274 -8.58 -5.33 1.87
CA MET A 274 -9.17 -5.69 3.16
C MET A 274 -8.84 -4.65 4.24
N GLU A 275 -7.55 -4.31 4.37
CA GLU A 275 -7.08 -3.30 5.33
C GLU A 275 -7.75 -1.94 5.10
N GLU A 276 -7.76 -1.47 3.85
CA GLU A 276 -8.33 -0.18 3.47
C GLU A 276 -9.83 -0.11 3.78
N LYS A 277 -10.59 -1.15 3.44
CA LYS A 277 -12.01 -1.24 3.79
C LYS A 277 -12.23 -1.19 5.31
N ILE A 278 -11.45 -1.94 6.08
CA ILE A 278 -11.58 -1.99 7.54
C ILE A 278 -11.31 -0.61 8.13
N VAL A 279 -10.20 0.00 7.78
CA VAL A 279 -9.79 1.30 8.35
C VAL A 279 -10.78 2.39 7.96
N LEU A 280 -11.14 2.49 6.67
CA LEU A 280 -12.10 3.49 6.19
C LEU A 280 -13.48 3.30 6.82
N ALA A 281 -13.98 2.07 6.92
CA ALA A 281 -15.26 1.80 7.57
C ALA A 281 -15.23 2.24 9.05
N HIS A 282 -14.19 1.92 9.82
CA HIS A 282 -14.09 2.38 11.22
C HIS A 282 -14.08 3.90 11.35
N ILE A 283 -13.37 4.59 10.45
CA ILE A 283 -13.37 6.06 10.42
C ILE A 283 -14.77 6.59 10.12
N LEU A 284 -15.40 6.10 9.05
CA LEU A 284 -16.67 6.63 8.54
C LEU A 284 -17.88 6.24 9.40
N LYS A 285 -17.78 5.15 10.19
CA LYS A 285 -18.77 4.82 11.23
C LYS A 285 -18.83 5.89 12.32
N LYS A 286 -17.68 6.50 12.65
CA LYS A 286 -17.54 7.42 13.80
C LYS A 286 -17.42 8.89 13.43
N PHE A 287 -16.99 9.20 12.21
CA PHE A 287 -16.65 10.56 11.80
C PHE A 287 -17.23 10.91 10.43
N ARG A 288 -17.67 12.16 10.32
CA ARG A 288 -17.77 12.89 9.07
C ARG A 288 -16.41 13.51 8.74
N VAL A 289 -15.91 13.23 7.53
CA VAL A 289 -14.64 13.78 7.05
C VAL A 289 -14.92 14.91 6.07
N THR A 290 -14.22 16.03 6.21
CA THR A 290 -14.29 17.17 5.27
C THR A 290 -12.89 17.55 4.82
N SER A 291 -12.69 17.65 3.52
CA SER A 291 -11.42 18.08 2.94
C SER A 291 -11.34 19.60 2.91
N LEU A 292 -10.29 20.17 3.53
CA LEU A 292 -10.11 21.61 3.67
C LEU A 292 -9.34 22.22 2.48
N ASP A 293 -8.65 21.37 1.71
CA ASP A 293 -7.87 21.80 0.56
C ASP A 293 -8.65 21.64 -0.76
N PRO A 294 -8.81 22.70 -1.56
CA PRO A 294 -9.40 22.58 -2.88
C PRO A 294 -8.42 21.87 -3.83
N ARG A 295 -8.95 21.21 -4.88
CA ARG A 295 -8.18 20.30 -5.75
C ARG A 295 -7.01 20.99 -6.44
N ASP A 296 -7.19 22.25 -6.84
CA ASP A 296 -6.18 23.10 -7.47
C ASP A 296 -4.97 23.41 -6.57
N LYS A 297 -5.12 23.28 -5.24
CA LYS A 297 -4.03 23.48 -4.27
C LYS A 297 -3.33 22.19 -3.86
N VAL A 298 -3.83 21.05 -4.30
CA VAL A 298 -3.24 19.74 -4.01
C VAL A 298 -2.26 19.40 -5.12
N VAL A 299 -0.97 19.42 -4.79
CA VAL A 299 0.12 19.17 -5.74
C VAL A 299 0.78 17.86 -5.39
N THR A 300 0.65 16.87 -6.25
CA THR A 300 1.29 15.57 -6.03
C THR A 300 2.78 15.62 -6.36
N LYS A 301 3.59 14.87 -5.61
CA LYS A 301 4.97 14.54 -5.95
C LYS A 301 5.15 13.03 -5.93
N PRO A 302 5.89 12.44 -6.88
CA PRO A 302 6.34 11.08 -6.73
C PRO A 302 7.35 11.01 -5.56
N ASN A 303 7.31 9.94 -4.77
CA ASN A 303 8.26 9.60 -3.69
C ASN A 303 8.28 8.06 -3.56
N LEU A 304 8.47 7.34 -4.68
CA LEU A 304 8.11 5.92 -4.88
C LEU A 304 6.59 5.66 -4.85
N THR A 305 5.88 6.34 -3.95
CA THR A 305 4.42 6.44 -3.93
C THR A 305 3.95 7.85 -4.29
N THR A 306 2.65 8.02 -4.57
CA THR A 306 2.05 9.33 -4.84
C THR A 306 1.80 10.09 -3.55
N LYS A 307 2.71 11.02 -3.21
CA LYS A 307 2.59 11.88 -2.02
C LYS A 307 2.07 13.25 -2.41
N ASN A 308 1.55 13.99 -1.43
CA ASN A 308 1.25 15.41 -1.61
C ASN A 308 2.48 16.24 -1.19
N VAL A 309 2.74 17.35 -1.88
CA VAL A 309 3.85 18.27 -1.55
C VAL A 309 3.63 18.92 -0.19
N GLN A 310 2.38 19.25 0.13
CA GLN A 310 1.96 19.73 1.45
C GLN A 310 1.09 18.67 2.14
N PRO A 311 1.04 18.61 3.48
CA PRO A 311 0.11 17.73 4.16
C PRO A 311 -1.35 17.98 3.72
N LEU A 312 -2.10 16.90 3.46
CA LEU A 312 -3.54 17.00 3.18
C LEU A 312 -4.28 17.37 4.48
N ARG A 313 -5.01 18.49 4.46
CA ARG A 313 -5.76 18.97 5.62
C ARG A 313 -7.19 18.44 5.57
N LEU A 314 -7.51 17.59 6.54
CA LEU A 314 -8.83 16.99 6.72
C LEU A 314 -9.40 17.40 8.09
N ARG A 315 -10.71 17.63 8.15
CA ARG A 315 -11.45 17.81 9.40
C ARG A 315 -12.29 16.56 9.67
N PHE A 316 -12.23 16.07 10.90
CA PHE A 316 -13.03 14.94 11.38
C PHE A 316 -14.03 15.48 12.41
N GLU A 317 -15.32 15.33 12.11
CA GLU A 317 -16.42 15.73 12.98
C GLU A 317 -17.09 14.46 13.49
N PRO A 318 -17.25 14.26 14.81
CA PRO A 318 -17.97 13.11 15.33
C PRO A 318 -19.36 13.00 14.69
N ARG A 319 -19.77 11.77 14.38
CA ARG A 319 -21.14 11.49 13.96
C ARG A 319 -22.06 11.65 15.17
N ASN A 320 -23.12 12.44 15.02
CA ASN A 320 -24.27 12.34 15.91
C ASN A 320 -25.00 11.05 15.50
N LEU A 321 -24.90 10.01 16.35
CA LEU A 321 -25.59 8.74 16.14
C LEU A 321 -27.09 8.89 16.38
#